data_AF-A0A9Q0RW62-F1
#
_entry.id   AF-A0A9Q0RW62-F1
#
_cell.length_a   1.000
_cell.length_b   1.000
_cell.length_c   1.000
_cell.angle_alpha   90.00
_cell.angle_beta   90.00
_cell.angle_gamma   90.00
#
_symmetry.space_group_name_H-M   'P 1'
#
loop_
_entity.id
_entity.type
_entity.pdbx_description
1 polymer ?
#
loop_
_entity_poly.entity_id
_entity_poly.type
_entity_poly.pdbx_seq_one_letter_code
_entity_poly.pdbx_strand_id
1 'polypeptide(L)'
;MAWNKYRHCVNHVNNNWKLTVIFLSLFCLLPINGQDFQFETNTDDDLHVVFTEPQEIEDNGSPPKLSPYEEEISKCPYSENKIILTLILRSNSWEDIISKKQDRAIKKLAKFLAIPKDSISVGDVHGREIYEMSKYAIHKGTDRLDGHKKLGKIEFMIGCGNSYLPSGQLIANQISRQINDGSIDDISGLEIGYWLIWSKRVNNRTPRNKRQAETGNEGSGEDDYEEDYYDDDIPITEIAQPESHPHRHQHGYEKVSVLIYLL
;
A
#
# COMPACT_ATOMS: atom_id res chain seq x y z
N MET A 1 -25.48 56.61 2.45
CA MET A 1 -25.74 56.81 1.01
C MET A 1 -24.77 55.94 0.22
N ALA A 2 -25.17 54.70 -0.05
CA ALA A 2 -24.57 53.85 -1.07
C ALA A 2 -25.17 54.22 -2.44
N TRP A 3 -24.61 53.68 -3.53
CA TRP A 3 -25.03 53.80 -4.95
C TRP A 3 -24.26 54.82 -5.80
N ASN A 4 -23.14 54.39 -6.39
CA ASN A 4 -23.00 54.30 -7.85
C ASN A 4 -21.75 53.47 -8.19
N LYS A 5 -21.85 52.17 -8.48
CA LYS A 5 -22.39 51.53 -9.71
C LYS A 5 -21.29 51.33 -10.76
N TYR A 6 -20.56 50.23 -10.57
CA TYR A 6 -20.32 49.18 -11.58
C TYR A 6 -20.50 49.64 -13.04
N ARG A 7 -19.41 50.13 -13.63
CA ARG A 7 -19.22 50.21 -15.08
C ARG A 7 -17.74 50.06 -15.36
N HIS A 8 -17.29 48.82 -15.48
CA HIS A 8 -16.16 48.41 -16.33
C HIS A 8 -16.09 46.88 -16.34
N CYS A 9 -17.06 46.29 -17.02
CA CYS A 9 -16.88 44.99 -17.65
C CYS A 9 -17.08 45.18 -19.15
N VAL A 10 -16.53 44.23 -19.92
CA VAL A 10 -16.72 44.01 -21.35
C VAL A 10 -15.67 44.71 -22.23
N ASN A 11 -14.52 44.05 -22.41
CA ASN A 11 -13.95 43.76 -23.74
C ASN A 11 -12.65 42.96 -23.62
N HIS A 12 -12.74 41.67 -23.27
CA HIS A 12 -11.84 40.63 -23.81
C HIS A 12 -12.35 39.23 -23.46
N VAL A 13 -13.53 38.84 -23.96
CA VAL A 13 -13.94 37.43 -23.98
C VAL A 13 -13.86 36.97 -25.42
N ASN A 14 -12.91 36.07 -25.63
CA ASN A 14 -12.51 35.51 -26.90
C ASN A 14 -13.67 34.73 -27.56
N ASN A 15 -13.68 34.79 -28.88
CA ASN A 15 -14.80 34.55 -29.78
C ASN A 15 -15.05 33.05 -30.06
N ASN A 16 -15.49 32.25 -29.08
CA ASN A 16 -15.74 30.81 -29.30
C ASN A 16 -17.01 30.23 -28.64
N TRP A 17 -18.00 31.06 -28.32
CA TRP A 17 -19.27 30.64 -27.70
C TRP A 17 -20.41 30.38 -28.71
N LYS A 18 -20.25 30.75 -29.98
CA LYS A 18 -21.31 30.59 -31.00
C LYS A 18 -21.42 29.17 -31.57
N LEU A 19 -20.41 28.32 -31.37
CA LEU A 19 -20.43 26.92 -31.84
C LEU A 19 -21.00 25.94 -30.79
N THR A 20 -20.96 26.28 -29.50
CA THR A 20 -21.50 25.43 -28.43
C THR A 20 -23.02 25.54 -28.26
N VAL A 21 -23.64 26.65 -28.67
CA VAL A 21 -25.10 26.82 -28.59
C VAL A 21 -25.84 26.02 -29.69
N ILE A 22 -25.22 25.80 -30.85
CA ILE A 22 -25.83 25.05 -31.96
C ILE A 22 -25.84 23.54 -31.68
N PHE A 23 -24.82 23.00 -30.98
CA PHE A 23 -24.80 21.58 -30.59
C PHE A 23 -25.78 21.24 -29.48
N LEU A 24 -26.11 22.19 -28.60
CA LEU A 24 -27.11 22.00 -27.53
C LEU A 24 -28.56 22.10 -28.04
N SER A 25 -28.83 22.78 -29.15
CA SER A 25 -30.18 22.81 -29.75
C SER A 25 -30.46 21.66 -30.72
N LEU A 26 -29.43 20.97 -31.23
CA LEU A 26 -29.61 19.86 -32.18
C LEU A 26 -29.73 18.48 -31.51
N PHE A 27 -29.49 18.38 -30.20
CA PHE A 27 -29.67 17.15 -29.42
C PHE A 27 -31.08 16.98 -28.83
N CYS A 28 -31.98 17.95 -29.01
CA CYS A 28 -33.35 17.92 -28.49
C CYS A 28 -34.40 17.37 -29.47
N LEU A 29 -34.01 16.79 -30.61
CA LEU A 29 -34.94 16.26 -31.63
C LEU A 29 -34.65 14.81 -32.04
N LEU A 30 -34.11 13.99 -31.14
CA LEU A 30 -34.17 12.54 -31.31
C LEU A 30 -35.41 12.02 -30.58
N PRO A 31 -36.31 11.29 -31.27
CA PRO A 31 -37.42 10.62 -30.60
C PRO A 31 -36.84 9.52 -29.71
N ILE A 32 -36.95 9.71 -28.39
CA ILE A 32 -36.85 8.61 -27.45
C ILE A 32 -38.17 7.86 -27.61
N ASN A 33 -38.12 6.67 -28.20
CA ASN A 33 -39.21 5.71 -28.12
C ASN A 33 -39.47 5.43 -26.63
N GLY A 34 -40.52 6.05 -26.10
CA GLY A 34 -41.08 5.69 -24.81
C GLY A 34 -41.69 4.30 -24.93
N GLN A 35 -40.99 3.30 -24.41
CA GLN A 35 -41.68 2.15 -23.86
C GLN A 35 -41.95 2.47 -22.40
N ASP A 36 -43.18 2.91 -22.14
CA ASP A 36 -43.76 2.99 -20.81
C ASP A 36 -43.69 1.59 -20.19
N PHE A 37 -42.80 1.40 -19.21
CA PHE A 37 -42.94 0.28 -18.27
C PHE A 37 -44.06 0.65 -17.30
N GLN A 38 -45.30 0.38 -17.70
CA GLN A 38 -46.44 0.35 -16.79
C GLN A 38 -46.24 -0.84 -15.84
N PHE A 39 -46.02 -0.56 -14.55
CA PHE A 39 -46.22 -1.56 -13.50
C PHE A 39 -47.74 -1.67 -13.28
N GLU A 40 -48.38 -2.57 -14.03
CA GLU A 40 -49.79 -2.86 -13.87
C GLU A 40 -49.94 -3.85 -12.71
N THR A 41 -50.49 -3.36 -11.60
CA THR A 41 -50.94 -4.17 -10.48
C THR A 41 -52.28 -4.81 -10.82
N ASN A 42 -52.30 -6.11 -11.08
CA ASN A 42 -53.47 -7.00 -10.99
C ASN A 42 -52.94 -8.44 -10.86
N THR A 43 -52.98 -9.01 -9.66
CA THR A 43 -53.93 -10.07 -9.24
C THR A 43 -53.89 -11.32 -10.10
N ASP A 44 -53.44 -12.39 -9.43
CA ASP A 44 -53.86 -13.78 -9.56
C ASP A 44 -53.73 -14.43 -10.93
N ASP A 45 -52.61 -15.13 -11.14
CA ASP A 45 -52.66 -16.41 -11.86
C ASP A 45 -51.53 -17.34 -11.40
N ASP A 46 -51.96 -18.55 -11.03
CA ASP A 46 -51.19 -19.68 -10.51
C ASP A 46 -50.02 -20.05 -11.42
N LEU A 47 -48.80 -19.78 -10.97
CA LEU A 47 -47.63 -20.53 -11.39
C LEU A 47 -47.10 -21.31 -10.19
N HIS A 48 -47.53 -22.57 -10.10
CA HIS A 48 -46.91 -23.57 -9.25
C HIS A 48 -45.45 -23.79 -9.70
N VAL A 49 -44.54 -22.96 -9.20
CA VAL A 49 -43.12 -23.33 -9.14
C VAL A 49 -43.01 -24.34 -8.02
N VAL A 50 -42.85 -25.62 -8.40
CA VAL A 50 -42.48 -26.70 -7.47
C VAL A 50 -41.19 -26.26 -6.79
N PHE A 51 -41.32 -25.75 -5.57
CA PHE A 51 -40.22 -25.45 -4.67
C PHE A 51 -39.63 -26.81 -4.27
N THR A 52 -38.68 -27.30 -5.06
CA THR A 52 -37.80 -28.35 -4.59
C THR A 52 -36.90 -27.70 -3.56
N GLU A 53 -37.24 -27.95 -2.29
CA GLU A 53 -36.40 -27.73 -1.13
C GLU A 53 -34.95 -28.14 -1.48
N PRO A 54 -33.96 -27.26 -1.35
CA PRO A 54 -32.58 -27.67 -1.48
C PRO A 54 -32.32 -28.71 -0.39
N GLN A 55 -32.14 -29.97 -0.78
CA GLN A 55 -31.63 -30.99 0.11
C GLN A 55 -30.36 -30.42 0.77
N GLU A 56 -30.38 -30.32 2.09
CA GLU A 56 -29.17 -30.16 2.90
C GLU A 56 -28.27 -31.35 2.59
N ILE A 57 -27.34 -31.16 1.65
CA ILE A 57 -26.22 -32.06 1.49
C ILE A 57 -25.34 -31.80 2.72
N GLU A 58 -25.42 -32.70 3.70
CA GLU A 58 -24.38 -32.87 4.71
C GLU A 58 -23.03 -32.98 3.98
N ASP A 59 -22.25 -31.90 4.04
CA ASP A 59 -20.91 -31.83 3.45
C ASP A 59 -19.97 -32.73 4.26
N ASN A 60 -19.97 -33.99 3.87
CA ASN A 60 -19.02 -34.99 4.31
C ASN A 60 -17.65 -34.70 3.67
N GLY A 61 -16.88 -33.80 4.30
CA GLY A 61 -15.43 -33.79 4.20
C GLY A 61 -14.81 -33.34 2.88
N SER A 62 -15.50 -32.56 2.03
CA SER A 62 -14.80 -31.89 0.93
C SER A 62 -13.93 -30.76 1.48
N PRO A 63 -12.66 -30.64 1.06
CA PRO A 63 -11.87 -29.46 1.39
C PRO A 63 -12.59 -28.20 0.87
N PRO A 64 -12.55 -27.08 1.61
CA PRO A 64 -13.20 -25.84 1.20
C PRO A 64 -12.68 -25.44 -0.19
N LYS A 65 -13.61 -25.16 -1.11
CA LYS A 65 -13.26 -24.71 -2.46
C LYS A 65 -12.56 -23.35 -2.36
N LEU A 66 -11.28 -23.32 -2.74
CA LEU A 66 -10.50 -22.09 -2.82
C LEU A 66 -11.14 -21.13 -3.81
N SER A 67 -11.11 -19.84 -3.50
CA SER A 67 -11.47 -18.79 -4.44
C SER A 67 -10.45 -18.74 -5.60
N PRO A 68 -10.82 -18.20 -6.79
CA PRO A 68 -9.88 -18.06 -7.90
C PRO A 68 -8.59 -17.33 -7.53
N TYR A 69 -8.69 -16.31 -6.68
CA TYR A 69 -7.55 -15.57 -6.16
C TYR A 69 -6.64 -16.43 -5.26
N GLU A 70 -7.20 -17.26 -4.38
CA GLU A 70 -6.40 -18.16 -3.54
C GLU A 70 -5.71 -19.25 -4.36
N GLU A 71 -6.38 -19.74 -5.42
CA GLU A 71 -5.76 -20.66 -6.36
C GLU A 71 -4.58 -19.98 -7.10
N GLU A 72 -4.74 -18.72 -7.51
CA GLU A 72 -3.66 -17.92 -8.10
C GLU A 72 -2.49 -17.73 -7.14
N ILE A 73 -2.73 -17.35 -5.88
CA ILE A 73 -1.69 -17.18 -4.86
C ILE A 73 -0.99 -18.51 -4.55
N SER A 74 -1.71 -19.63 -4.54
CA SER A 74 -1.11 -20.94 -4.24
C SER A 74 -0.02 -21.35 -5.23
N LYS A 75 -0.03 -20.75 -6.43
CA LYS A 75 0.97 -20.96 -7.49
C LYS A 75 2.24 -20.12 -7.27
N CYS A 76 2.23 -19.17 -6.34
CA CYS A 76 3.41 -18.36 -6.02
C CYS A 76 4.40 -19.15 -5.15
N PRO A 77 5.64 -19.37 -5.60
CA PRO A 77 6.66 -20.05 -4.79
C PRO A 77 7.00 -19.25 -3.55
N TYR A 78 7.15 -19.93 -2.40
CA TYR A 78 7.53 -19.28 -1.15
C TYR A 78 8.90 -18.60 -1.19
N SER A 79 9.79 -19.03 -2.09
CA SER A 79 11.13 -18.47 -2.27
C SER A 79 11.14 -17.19 -3.10
N GLU A 80 10.05 -16.87 -3.79
CA GLU A 80 9.97 -15.69 -4.66
C GLU A 80 9.51 -14.45 -3.91
N ASN A 81 10.05 -13.30 -4.31
CA ASN A 81 9.58 -12.01 -3.84
C ASN A 81 8.09 -11.86 -4.11
N LYS A 82 7.38 -11.18 -3.22
CA LYS A 82 5.95 -10.94 -3.34
C LYS A 82 5.71 -9.56 -3.92
N ILE A 83 4.80 -9.43 -4.87
CA ILE A 83 4.37 -8.12 -5.36
C ILE A 83 3.16 -7.69 -4.52
N ILE A 84 3.33 -6.62 -3.76
CA ILE A 84 2.35 -6.15 -2.79
C ILE A 84 1.82 -4.78 -3.22
N LEU A 85 0.49 -4.64 -3.27
CA LEU A 85 -0.17 -3.34 -3.25
C LEU A 85 -0.34 -2.91 -1.79
N THR A 86 0.17 -1.74 -1.45
CA THR A 86 0.00 -1.11 -0.14
C THR A 86 -0.79 0.18 -0.28
N LEU A 87 -1.90 0.29 0.45
CA LEU A 87 -2.64 1.53 0.67
C LEU A 87 -2.28 2.07 2.04
N ILE A 88 -1.96 3.37 2.13
CA ILE A 88 -1.58 4.02 3.38
C ILE A 88 -2.57 5.14 3.69
N LEU A 89 -3.06 5.15 4.94
CA LEU A 89 -3.96 6.17 5.43
C LEU A 89 -3.28 7.53 5.50
N ARG A 90 -4.04 8.59 5.26
CA ARG A 90 -3.53 9.96 5.21
C ARG A 90 -2.98 10.45 6.54
N SER A 91 -3.69 10.16 7.63
CA SER A 91 -3.43 10.81 8.93
C SER A 91 -3.52 9.89 10.15
N ASN A 92 -4.20 8.75 10.04
CA ASN A 92 -4.58 7.92 11.18
C ASN A 92 -3.81 6.62 11.19
N SER A 93 -3.47 6.13 12.38
CA SER A 93 -3.12 4.72 12.62
C SER A 93 -4.40 3.88 12.73
N TRP A 94 -4.25 2.54 12.74
CA TRP A 94 -5.39 1.66 13.02
C TRP A 94 -5.91 1.80 14.44
N GLU A 95 -5.05 2.16 15.40
CA GLU A 95 -5.45 2.39 16.80
C GLU A 95 -6.45 3.54 16.93
N ASP A 96 -6.38 4.52 16.03
CA ASP A 96 -7.28 5.68 16.00
C ASP A 96 -8.66 5.38 15.38
N ILE A 97 -8.83 4.18 14.81
CA ILE A 97 -10.04 3.79 14.07
C ILE A 97 -10.79 2.73 14.86
N ILE A 98 -12.06 2.99 15.17
CA ILE A 98 -12.93 2.03 15.88
C ILE A 98 -13.05 0.72 15.09
N SER A 99 -12.90 -0.42 15.75
CA SER A 99 -12.84 -1.77 15.13
C SER A 99 -13.99 -2.08 14.16
N LYS A 100 -15.21 -1.60 14.45
CA LYS A 100 -16.37 -1.76 13.55
C LYS A 100 -16.18 -1.04 12.21
N LYS A 101 -15.52 0.12 12.20
CA LYS A 101 -15.17 0.86 10.98
C LYS A 101 -14.07 0.13 10.23
N GLN A 102 -13.07 -0.40 10.95
CA GLN A 102 -12.00 -1.20 10.34
C GLN A 102 -12.56 -2.41 9.59
N ASP A 103 -13.35 -3.25 10.28
CA ASP A 103 -13.93 -4.47 9.71
C ASP A 103 -14.78 -4.18 8.46
N ARG A 104 -15.61 -3.12 8.53
CA ARG A 104 -16.42 -2.67 7.40
C ARG A 104 -15.56 -2.24 6.22
N ALA A 105 -14.51 -1.46 6.46
CA ALA A 105 -13.62 -0.99 5.40
C ALA A 105 -12.92 -2.16 4.70
N ILE A 106 -12.34 -3.08 5.47
CA ILE A 106 -11.66 -4.27 4.93
C ILE A 106 -12.65 -5.16 4.16
N LYS A 107 -13.86 -5.39 4.68
CA LYS A 107 -14.90 -6.18 3.98
C LYS A 107 -15.30 -5.55 2.65
N LYS A 108 -15.44 -4.22 2.60
CA LYS A 108 -15.81 -3.51 1.37
C LYS A 108 -14.68 -3.51 0.36
N LEU A 109 -13.44 -3.30 0.79
CA LEU A 109 -12.25 -3.37 -0.07
C LEU A 109 -12.05 -4.79 -0.64
N ALA A 110 -12.19 -5.81 0.21
CA ALA A 110 -12.17 -7.22 -0.19
C ALA A 110 -13.18 -7.49 -1.33
N LYS A 111 -14.42 -7.06 -1.16
CA LYS A 111 -15.46 -7.21 -2.18
C LYS A 111 -15.14 -6.42 -3.45
N PHE A 112 -14.65 -5.19 -3.32
CA PHE A 112 -14.36 -4.31 -4.45
C PHE A 112 -13.23 -4.84 -5.33
N LEU A 113 -12.17 -5.37 -4.72
CA LEU A 113 -11.01 -5.92 -5.41
C LEU A 113 -11.18 -7.41 -5.77
N ALA A 114 -12.31 -8.02 -5.41
CA ALA A 114 -12.55 -9.46 -5.52
C ALA A 114 -11.46 -10.32 -4.84
N ILE A 115 -10.95 -9.84 -3.70
CA ILE A 115 -9.93 -10.48 -2.87
C ILE A 115 -10.58 -11.01 -1.59
N PRO A 116 -10.34 -12.27 -1.17
CA PRO A 116 -10.81 -12.79 0.10
C PRO A 116 -10.30 -11.96 1.28
N LYS A 117 -11.20 -11.65 2.21
CA LYS A 117 -10.90 -10.82 3.38
C LYS A 117 -9.66 -11.30 4.15
N ASP A 118 -9.53 -12.62 4.31
CA ASP A 118 -8.49 -13.23 5.14
C ASP A 118 -7.10 -13.18 4.51
N SER A 119 -7.01 -12.80 3.22
CA SER A 119 -5.75 -12.58 2.52
C SER A 119 -5.25 -11.14 2.60
N ILE A 120 -6.04 -10.22 3.16
CA ILE A 120 -5.68 -8.81 3.34
C ILE A 120 -4.90 -8.68 4.64
N SER A 121 -3.70 -8.13 4.57
CA SER A 121 -2.90 -7.82 5.76
C SER A 121 -3.10 -6.35 6.15
N VAL A 122 -3.33 -6.13 7.44
CA VAL A 122 -3.61 -4.81 8.01
C VAL A 122 -2.63 -4.57 9.14
N GLY A 123 -2.11 -3.35 9.25
CA GLY A 123 -1.19 -2.97 10.31
C GLY A 123 -0.77 -1.51 10.17
N ASP A 124 0.14 -1.06 11.01
CA ASP A 124 0.66 0.30 10.95
C ASP A 124 2.04 0.36 10.31
N VAL A 125 2.45 1.56 9.91
CA VAL A 125 3.71 1.83 9.21
C VAL A 125 4.29 3.17 9.65
N HIS A 126 5.62 3.25 9.69
CA HIS A 126 6.38 4.47 9.99
C HIS A 126 7.18 4.95 8.77
N GLY A 127 7.69 6.18 8.79
CA GLY A 127 8.45 6.77 7.69
C GLY A 127 9.58 5.88 7.14
N ARG A 128 10.33 5.19 8.01
CA ARG A 128 11.40 4.26 7.59
C ARG A 128 10.87 3.10 6.73
N GLU A 129 9.76 2.49 7.13
CA GLU A 129 9.14 1.42 6.34
C GLU A 129 8.57 1.97 5.03
N ILE A 130 7.95 3.15 5.04
CA ILE A 130 7.44 3.80 3.82
C ILE A 130 8.57 4.05 2.81
N TYR A 131 9.73 4.49 3.31
CA TYR A 131 10.92 4.68 2.50
C TYR A 131 11.42 3.36 1.89
N GLU A 132 11.55 2.29 2.68
CA GLU A 132 11.94 0.97 2.19
C GLU A 132 10.97 0.44 1.13
N MET A 133 9.67 0.53 1.36
CA MET A 133 8.70 0.10 0.35
C MET A 133 8.78 0.97 -0.92
N SER A 134 9.03 2.28 -0.77
CA SER A 134 9.20 3.20 -1.89
C SER A 134 10.48 2.95 -2.71
N LYS A 135 11.54 2.42 -2.08
CA LYS A 135 12.80 2.04 -2.74
C LYS A 135 12.60 0.87 -3.73
N TYR A 136 11.70 -0.06 -3.39
CA TYR A 136 11.37 -1.22 -4.23
C TYR A 136 10.02 -1.08 -4.94
N ALA A 137 9.51 0.14 -5.07
CA ALA A 137 8.24 0.41 -5.72
C ALA A 137 8.34 0.25 -7.25
N ILE A 138 7.38 -0.48 -7.80
CA ILE A 138 7.11 -0.62 -9.24
C ILE A 138 6.22 0.56 -9.69
N HIS A 139 5.19 0.86 -8.91
CA HIS A 139 4.29 1.99 -9.09
C HIS A 139 4.01 2.65 -7.74
N LYS A 140 3.77 3.96 -7.73
CA LYS A 140 3.40 4.68 -6.51
C LYS A 140 2.63 5.95 -6.82
N GLY A 141 1.85 6.40 -5.83
CA GLY A 141 1.23 7.71 -5.85
C GLY A 141 2.26 8.84 -5.79
N THR A 142 1.83 10.06 -6.09
CA THR A 142 2.68 11.26 -6.03
C THR A 142 2.52 12.06 -4.75
N ASP A 143 1.53 11.70 -3.93
CA ASP A 143 1.23 12.40 -2.69
C ASP A 143 2.34 12.23 -1.65
N ARG A 144 2.51 13.26 -0.83
CA ARG A 144 3.47 13.24 0.28
C ARG A 144 2.76 12.88 1.57
N LEU A 145 3.28 11.87 2.25
CA LEU A 145 2.88 11.53 3.61
C LEU A 145 3.71 12.28 4.64
N ASP A 146 3.14 12.45 5.83
CA ASP A 146 3.87 12.90 7.01
C ASP A 146 4.72 11.74 7.55
N GLY A 147 6.03 11.78 7.29
CA GLY A 147 6.97 10.72 7.65
C GLY A 147 7.20 10.55 9.16
N HIS A 148 6.78 11.52 9.99
CA HIS A 148 6.93 11.45 11.45
C HIS A 148 5.78 10.71 12.13
N LYS A 149 4.65 10.52 11.43
CA LYS A 149 3.46 9.86 11.99
C LYS A 149 3.49 8.36 11.74
N LYS A 150 2.93 7.64 12.71
CA LYS A 150 2.52 6.24 12.55
C LYS A 150 1.19 6.24 11.79
N LEU A 151 1.16 5.60 10.63
CA LEU A 151 0.00 5.59 9.73
C LEU A 151 -0.51 4.16 9.54
N GLY A 152 -1.81 4.00 9.35
CA GLY A 152 -2.39 2.71 9.01
C GLY A 152 -2.04 2.32 7.57
N LYS A 153 -1.77 1.03 7.35
CA LYS A 153 -1.59 0.43 6.03
C LYS A 153 -2.49 -0.78 5.82
N ILE A 154 -2.78 -1.04 4.54
CA ILE A 154 -3.49 -2.22 4.05
C ILE A 154 -2.66 -2.82 2.92
N GLU A 155 -2.31 -4.09 3.03
CA GLU A 155 -1.49 -4.83 2.07
C GLU A 155 -2.31 -5.91 1.37
N PHE A 156 -2.20 -5.96 0.04
CA PHE A 156 -2.79 -6.98 -0.83
C PHE A 156 -1.67 -7.64 -1.64
N MET A 157 -1.61 -8.96 -1.67
CA MET A 157 -0.71 -9.66 -2.59
C MET A 157 -1.34 -9.67 -3.99
N ILE A 158 -0.60 -9.18 -4.99
CA ILE A 158 -1.09 -9.10 -6.38
C ILE A 158 -0.17 -9.80 -7.38
N GLY A 159 0.91 -10.44 -6.90
CA GLY A 159 1.91 -11.07 -7.75
C GLY A 159 3.04 -11.72 -6.96
N CYS A 160 3.91 -12.39 -7.68
CA CYS A 160 5.15 -12.96 -7.18
C CYS A 160 6.25 -12.93 -8.25
N GLY A 161 7.51 -12.95 -7.80
CA GLY A 161 8.67 -12.78 -8.65
C GLY A 161 8.62 -11.43 -9.37
N ASN A 162 8.51 -11.50 -10.70
CA ASN A 162 8.45 -10.35 -11.59
C ASN A 162 7.09 -10.20 -12.31
N SER A 163 6.08 -10.98 -11.91
CA SER A 163 4.81 -11.09 -12.62
C SER A 163 3.61 -10.86 -11.70
N TYR A 164 2.63 -10.12 -12.20
CA TYR A 164 1.32 -10.03 -11.56
C TYR A 164 0.53 -11.32 -11.76
N LEU A 165 -0.32 -11.65 -10.79
CA LEU A 165 -1.39 -12.63 -10.98
C LEU A 165 -2.44 -12.04 -11.95
N PRO A 166 -3.25 -12.87 -12.65
CA PRO A 166 -4.31 -12.35 -13.51
C PRO A 166 -5.24 -11.34 -12.81
N SER A 167 -5.70 -11.66 -11.60
CA SER A 167 -6.47 -10.73 -10.76
C SER A 167 -5.66 -9.49 -10.38
N GLY A 168 -4.40 -9.68 -9.99
CA GLY A 168 -3.48 -8.61 -9.61
C GLY A 168 -3.17 -7.62 -10.73
N GLN A 169 -3.11 -8.09 -11.99
CA GLN A 169 -2.89 -7.24 -13.16
C GLN A 169 -4.06 -6.28 -13.38
N LEU A 170 -5.30 -6.75 -13.19
CA LEU A 170 -6.49 -5.90 -13.29
C LEU A 170 -6.45 -4.80 -12.23
N ILE A 171 -6.09 -5.14 -11.00
CA ILE A 171 -5.93 -4.19 -9.90
C ILE A 171 -4.85 -3.16 -10.23
N ALA A 172 -3.66 -3.61 -10.65
CA ALA A 172 -2.54 -2.72 -10.99
C ALA A 172 -2.91 -1.70 -12.08
N ASN A 173 -3.71 -2.10 -13.06
CA ASN A 173 -4.15 -1.23 -14.17
C ASN A 173 -5.22 -0.20 -13.77
N GLN A 174 -5.91 -0.40 -12.65
CA GLN A 174 -7.06 0.42 -12.24
C GLN A 174 -6.80 1.26 -10.98
N ILE A 175 -5.93 0.78 -10.08
CA ILE A 175 -5.79 1.33 -8.73
C ILE A 175 -5.42 2.82 -8.72
N SER A 176 -4.52 3.24 -9.60
CA SER A 176 -4.12 4.66 -9.71
C SER A 176 -5.31 5.56 -9.99
N ARG A 177 -6.18 5.17 -10.94
CA ARG A 177 -7.38 5.94 -11.27
C ARG A 177 -8.37 5.96 -10.11
N GLN A 178 -8.64 4.79 -9.52
CA GLN A 178 -9.62 4.61 -8.44
C GLN A 178 -9.23 5.32 -7.13
N ILE A 179 -7.94 5.55 -6.90
CA ILE A 179 -7.47 6.38 -5.78
C ILE A 179 -7.60 7.86 -6.13
N ASN A 180 -7.15 8.25 -7.32
CA ASN A 180 -7.16 9.65 -7.74
C ASN A 180 -8.57 10.22 -7.92
N ASP A 181 -9.55 9.38 -8.29
CA ASP A 181 -10.95 9.76 -8.41
C ASP A 181 -11.76 9.62 -7.11
N GLY A 182 -11.12 9.17 -6.03
CA GLY A 182 -11.74 9.01 -4.71
C GLY A 182 -12.57 7.75 -4.51
N SER A 183 -12.70 6.87 -5.51
CA SER A 183 -13.52 5.65 -5.41
C SER A 183 -13.11 4.74 -4.25
N ILE A 184 -11.80 4.59 -4.00
CA ILE A 184 -11.30 3.77 -2.89
C ILE A 184 -11.69 4.37 -1.54
N ASP A 185 -11.63 5.69 -1.39
CA ASP A 185 -11.97 6.41 -0.17
C ASP A 185 -13.47 6.28 0.12
N ASP A 186 -14.31 6.51 -0.90
CA ASP A 186 -15.77 6.42 -0.80
C ASP A 186 -16.24 5.00 -0.44
N ILE A 187 -15.65 3.99 -1.08
CA ILE A 187 -16.00 2.60 -0.83
C ILE A 187 -15.57 2.20 0.58
N SER A 188 -14.30 2.43 0.94
CA SER A 188 -13.77 1.98 2.23
C SER A 188 -14.27 2.82 3.41
N GLY A 189 -14.58 4.10 3.19
CA GLY A 189 -14.78 5.10 4.24
C GLY A 189 -13.50 5.47 4.98
N LEU A 190 -12.34 5.21 4.38
CA LEU A 190 -11.01 5.56 4.87
C LEU A 190 -10.42 6.66 3.99
N GLU A 191 -9.61 7.53 4.57
CA GLU A 191 -8.89 8.55 3.82
C GLU A 191 -7.54 7.98 3.39
N ILE A 192 -7.41 7.54 2.14
CA ILE A 192 -6.14 7.07 1.62
C ILE A 192 -5.29 8.29 1.26
N GLY A 193 -4.09 8.34 1.81
CA GLY A 193 -3.13 9.43 1.58
C GLY A 193 -2.05 9.07 0.58
N TYR A 194 -1.77 7.78 0.39
CA TYR A 194 -0.71 7.31 -0.49
C TYR A 194 -0.92 5.84 -0.84
N TRP A 195 -0.31 5.43 -1.94
CA TRP A 195 -0.34 4.05 -2.39
C TRP A 195 0.94 3.69 -3.13
N LEU A 196 1.24 2.40 -3.15
CA LEU A 196 2.35 1.87 -3.91
C LEU A 196 2.16 0.39 -4.20
N ILE A 197 2.67 -0.03 -5.34
CA ILE A 197 2.90 -1.43 -5.69
C ILE A 197 4.40 -1.65 -5.63
N TRP A 198 4.86 -2.62 -4.84
CA TRP A 198 6.28 -2.84 -4.58
C TRP A 198 6.63 -4.31 -4.43
N SER A 199 7.91 -4.62 -4.66
CA SER A 199 8.46 -5.98 -4.51
C SER A 199 8.95 -6.20 -3.08
N LYS A 200 8.19 -6.97 -2.29
CA LYS A 200 8.52 -7.36 -0.93
C LYS A 200 9.39 -8.61 -0.95
N ARG A 201 10.65 -8.45 -0.53
CA ARG A 201 11.60 -9.56 -0.47
C ARG A 201 11.16 -10.63 0.52
N VAL A 202 11.39 -11.89 0.17
CA VAL A 202 11.23 -12.99 1.13
C VAL A 202 12.32 -12.85 2.18
N ASN A 203 11.92 -12.68 3.44
CA ASN A 203 12.87 -12.61 4.52
C ASN A 203 13.31 -14.05 4.85
N ASN A 204 14.32 -14.57 4.14
CA ASN A 204 14.91 -15.89 4.39
C ASN A 204 15.76 -15.93 5.67
N ARG A 205 15.57 -14.98 6.60
CA ARG A 205 16.20 -15.03 7.91
C ARG A 205 15.54 -16.16 8.69
N THR A 206 16.22 -17.30 8.76
CA THR A 206 15.91 -18.36 9.71
C THR A 206 15.78 -17.71 11.10
N PRO A 207 14.68 -17.91 11.84
CA PRO A 207 14.58 -17.37 13.19
C PRO A 207 15.77 -17.92 13.99
N ARG A 208 16.64 -17.02 14.46
CA ARG A 208 17.75 -17.39 15.34
C ARG A 208 17.12 -17.98 16.59
N ASN A 209 17.20 -19.30 16.74
CA ASN A 209 16.71 -19.99 17.92
C ASN A 209 17.40 -19.40 19.15
N LYS A 210 16.70 -18.56 19.89
CA LYS A 210 17.15 -18.03 21.18
C LYS A 210 16.92 -19.12 22.22
N ARG A 211 17.79 -20.14 22.24
CA ARG A 211 18.01 -21.08 23.36
C ARG A 211 19.14 -22.05 23.04
N GLN A 212 20.33 -21.67 23.47
CA GLN A 212 21.36 -22.48 24.17
C GLN A 212 22.70 -21.75 24.02
N ALA A 213 22.90 -20.76 24.88
CA ALA A 213 24.23 -20.20 25.16
C ALA A 213 24.31 -19.95 26.67
N GLU A 214 24.13 -21.03 27.44
CA GLU A 214 24.76 -21.16 28.75
C GLU A 214 25.92 -22.11 28.55
N THR A 215 27.04 -21.58 28.04
CA THR A 215 28.43 -22.00 28.30
C THR A 215 29.34 -21.45 27.20
N GLY A 216 30.20 -20.51 27.60
CA GLY A 216 31.51 -20.36 26.98
C GLY A 216 31.63 -19.32 25.87
N ASN A 217 32.34 -18.25 26.25
CA ASN A 217 33.20 -17.39 25.44
C ASN A 217 32.62 -16.03 25.02
N GLU A 218 33.06 -15.02 25.76
CA GLU A 218 33.10 -13.63 25.33
C GLU A 218 33.86 -13.55 24.00
N GLY A 219 33.17 -13.06 22.96
CA GLY A 219 33.70 -12.94 21.62
C GLY A 219 32.86 -11.96 20.82
N SER A 220 33.42 -10.77 20.64
CA SER A 220 32.96 -9.62 19.87
C SER A 220 32.11 -9.99 18.65
N GLY A 221 30.87 -9.49 18.62
CA GLY A 221 30.07 -9.36 17.42
C GLY A 221 29.72 -7.89 17.30
N GLU A 222 30.56 -7.17 16.56
CA GLU A 222 30.45 -5.74 16.29
C GLU A 222 29.05 -5.43 15.75
N ASP A 223 28.35 -4.57 16.48
CA ASP A 223 27.13 -3.97 15.99
C ASP A 223 27.53 -2.96 14.91
N ASP A 224 27.43 -3.35 13.64
CA ASP A 224 27.51 -2.43 12.50
C ASP A 224 26.25 -1.54 12.48
N TYR A 225 26.20 -0.56 13.39
CA TYR A 225 25.41 0.64 13.22
C TYR A 225 26.16 1.51 12.22
N GLU A 226 25.83 1.39 10.94
CA GLU A 226 26.20 2.38 9.92
C GLU A 226 25.45 3.68 10.27
N GLU A 227 26.09 4.50 11.10
CA GLU A 227 25.67 5.86 11.44
C GLU A 227 25.94 6.74 10.21
N ASP A 228 24.97 6.77 9.29
CA ASP A 228 24.97 7.73 8.18
C ASP A 228 24.79 9.13 8.77
N TYR A 229 25.90 9.81 9.00
CA TYR A 229 25.96 11.23 9.31
C TYR A 229 25.25 12.00 8.18
N TYR A 230 24.10 12.61 8.52
CA TYR A 230 23.46 13.61 7.70
C TYR A 230 24.38 14.84 7.64
N ASP A 231 24.97 15.08 6.47
CA ASP A 231 25.58 16.35 6.12
C ASP A 231 24.46 17.36 5.84
N ASP A 232 24.01 18.04 6.89
CA ASP A 232 23.22 19.26 6.77
C ASP A 232 24.17 20.36 6.28
N ASP A 233 24.12 20.65 4.97
CA ASP A 233 24.75 21.80 4.32
C ASP A 233 24.29 23.13 4.98
N ILE A 234 24.91 23.51 6.09
CA ILE A 234 24.83 24.85 6.67
C ILE A 234 26.05 25.64 6.19
N PRO A 235 25.91 26.75 5.43
CA PRO A 235 27.06 27.50 4.98
C PRO A 235 27.57 28.36 6.14
N ILE A 236 28.70 27.98 6.74
CA ILE A 236 29.42 28.83 7.69
C ILE A 236 30.87 29.03 7.20
N THR A 237 31.16 30.30 7.01
CA THR A 237 32.38 30.98 6.62
C THR A 237 33.63 30.51 7.40
N GLU A 238 34.62 30.03 6.64
CA GLU A 238 36.09 30.24 6.75
C GLU A 238 36.68 30.61 8.13
N ILE A 239 37.52 29.73 8.75
CA ILE A 239 38.88 30.01 9.30
C ILE A 239 39.72 28.70 9.34
N ALA A 240 41.03 28.83 9.09
CA ALA A 240 42.09 27.86 8.74
C ALA A 240 42.48 26.70 9.71
N GLN A 241 43.02 25.63 9.09
CA GLN A 241 43.74 24.43 9.61
C GLN A 241 45.12 24.75 10.28
N PRO A 242 46.01 23.77 10.68
CA PRO A 242 45.93 22.28 10.79
C PRO A 242 46.52 21.70 12.11
N GLU A 243 46.25 20.42 12.47
CA GLU A 243 47.28 19.53 13.08
C GLU A 243 47.06 18.05 12.71
N SER A 244 48.16 17.39 12.35
CA SER A 244 48.28 16.03 11.84
C SER A 244 48.42 14.98 12.94
N HIS A 245 47.68 13.87 12.88
CA HIS A 245 47.99 12.67 13.67
C HIS A 245 48.26 11.45 12.77
N PRO A 246 49.47 10.88 12.79
CA PRO A 246 49.80 9.64 12.07
C PRO A 246 49.41 8.39 12.89
N HIS A 247 48.66 7.48 12.28
CA HIS A 247 48.40 6.14 12.82
C HIS A 247 49.66 5.27 12.70
N ARG A 248 50.30 4.96 13.84
CA ARG A 248 51.39 3.98 13.96
C ARG A 248 50.89 2.75 14.69
N HIS A 249 50.75 1.63 13.97
CA HIS A 249 50.53 0.32 14.59
C HIS A 249 51.88 -0.30 14.96
N GLN A 250 52.09 -0.53 16.25
CA GLN A 250 53.28 -1.19 16.81
C GLN A 250 52.94 -2.65 17.12
N HIS A 251 53.64 -3.60 16.50
CA HIS A 251 53.56 -5.03 16.84
C HIS A 251 54.41 -5.31 18.08
N GLY A 252 53.80 -5.89 19.13
CA GLY A 252 54.45 -6.30 20.36
C GLY A 252 55.11 -7.68 20.23
N TYR A 253 56.37 -7.76 20.63
CA TYR A 253 57.18 -8.97 20.74
C TYR A 253 56.84 -9.78 22.00
N GLU A 254 56.79 -11.09 21.86
CA GLU A 254 56.63 -12.09 22.93
C GLU A 254 57.99 -12.36 23.62
N LYS A 255 58.01 -12.38 24.96
CA LYS A 255 59.20 -12.64 25.78
C LYS A 255 59.48 -14.14 25.84
N VAL A 256 60.67 -14.58 25.41
CA VAL A 256 61.20 -15.91 25.74
C VAL A 256 62.13 -15.80 26.94
N SER A 257 61.88 -16.69 27.90
CA SER A 257 62.48 -16.82 29.23
C SER A 257 63.97 -17.17 29.20
N VAL A 258 64.77 -16.53 30.06
CA VAL A 258 66.15 -16.92 30.37
C VAL A 258 66.12 -17.84 31.59
N LEU A 259 66.54 -19.10 31.39
CA LEU A 259 66.78 -20.07 32.45
C LEU A 259 68.27 -20.06 32.80
N ILE A 260 68.58 -19.64 34.03
CA ILE A 260 69.89 -19.74 34.66
C ILE A 260 69.98 -21.13 35.31
N TYR A 261 71.07 -21.87 35.06
CA TYR A 261 71.57 -22.86 36.01
C TYR A 261 73.08 -22.67 36.20
N LEU A 262 73.44 -22.47 37.47
CA LEU A 262 74.80 -22.53 38.02
C LEU A 262 75.13 -23.98 38.35
N LEU A 263 76.22 -24.49 37.78
CA LEU A 263 77.31 -25.27 38.40
C LEU A 263 78.13 -25.97 37.30
#